data_AF-A0A6A4GLW6-F1
#
_entry.id   AF-A0A6A4GLW6-F1
#
_cell.length_a   1.000
_cell.length_b   1.000
_cell.length_c   1.000
_cell.angle_alpha   90.00
_cell.angle_beta   90.00
_cell.angle_gamma   90.00
#
_symmetry.space_group_name_H-M   'P 1'
#
loop_
_entity.id
_entity.type
_entity.pdbx_description
1 polymer ?
#
loop_
_entity_poly.entity_id
_entity_poly.type
_entity_poly.pdbx_seq_one_letter_code
_entity_poly.pdbx_strand_id
1 'polypeptide(L)'
;MPRGTLTTEWNRFLFLSMELFATPGLYASLIGSTGLTVASEVTVECFLASDSRNTTLDSVAAFYASQGVTILMGEDAAVFALEWITAFHSRDSITVNEAHAMQD
;
A
#
# COMPACT_ATOMS: atom_id res chain seq x y z
N MET A 1 -16.64 -19.41 -15.13
CA MET A 1 -15.35 -19.11 -14.44
C MET A 1 -15.55 -19.28 -12.94
N PRO A 2 -14.64 -19.95 -12.22
CA PRO A 2 -14.83 -20.17 -10.79
C PRO A 2 -14.55 -18.89 -10.01
N ARG A 3 -15.43 -18.57 -9.07
CA ARG A 3 -15.52 -17.34 -8.26
C ARG A 3 -14.26 -17.00 -7.42
N GLY A 4 -13.24 -17.87 -7.40
CA GLY A 4 -12.00 -17.70 -6.63
C GLY A 4 -10.83 -17.07 -7.38
N THR A 5 -10.94 -16.80 -8.68
CA THR A 5 -9.83 -16.16 -9.45
C THR A 5 -9.74 -14.66 -9.17
N LEU A 6 -10.87 -13.96 -9.13
CA LEU A 6 -10.92 -12.52 -8.83
C LEU A 6 -10.36 -12.19 -7.44
N THR A 7 -10.70 -12.95 -6.40
CA THR A 7 -10.28 -12.61 -5.02
C THR A 7 -8.77 -12.68 -4.84
N THR A 8 -8.10 -13.68 -5.42
CA THR A 8 -6.64 -13.84 -5.29
C THR A 8 -5.87 -12.77 -6.04
N GLU A 9 -6.37 -12.35 -7.21
CA GLU A 9 -5.68 -11.37 -8.03
C GLU A 9 -5.83 -9.94 -7.45
N TRP A 10 -7.00 -9.61 -6.90
CA TRP A 10 -7.21 -8.39 -6.11
C TRP A 10 -6.31 -8.35 -4.86
N ASN A 11 -6.15 -9.49 -4.18
CA ASN A 11 -5.25 -9.58 -3.03
C ASN A 11 -3.80 -9.27 -3.43
N ARG A 12 -3.34 -9.69 -4.63
CA ARG A 12 -1.99 -9.39 -5.11
C ARG A 12 -1.76 -7.89 -5.28
N PHE A 13 -2.68 -7.17 -5.90
CA PHE A 13 -2.60 -5.71 -6.04
C PHE A 13 -2.52 -5.00 -4.67
N LEU A 14 -3.35 -5.44 -3.71
CA LEU A 14 -3.36 -4.88 -2.36
C LEU A 14 -2.04 -5.13 -1.63
N PHE A 15 -1.48 -6.34 -1.71
CA PHE A 15 -0.18 -6.64 -1.11
C PHE A 15 0.95 -5.81 -1.72
N LEU A 16 0.97 -5.67 -3.04
CA LEU A 16 1.98 -4.84 -3.72
C LEU A 16 1.80 -3.35 -3.42
N SER A 17 0.55 -2.87 -3.27
CA SER A 17 0.28 -1.50 -2.82
C SER A 17 0.80 -1.25 -1.41
N MET A 18 0.59 -2.22 -0.51
CA MET A 18 1.15 -2.13 0.84
C MET A 18 2.67 -2.15 0.81
N GLU A 19 3.30 -3.05 0.05
CA GLU A 19 4.77 -3.09 -0.07
C GLU A 19 5.33 -1.76 -0.60
N LEU A 20 4.67 -1.20 -1.63
CA LEU A 20 5.06 0.04 -2.29
C LEU A 20 5.09 1.24 -1.34
N PHE A 21 4.06 1.38 -0.49
CA PHE A 21 3.95 2.52 0.42
C PHE A 21 4.53 2.24 1.81
N ALA A 22 4.50 1.01 2.33
CA ALA A 22 5.09 0.70 3.62
C ALA A 22 6.63 0.71 3.60
N THR A 23 7.24 0.72 2.41
CA THR A 23 8.70 0.81 2.23
C THR A 23 9.10 2.26 1.88
N PRO A 24 9.71 3.01 2.82
CA PRO A 24 10.09 4.39 2.56
C PRO A 24 11.00 4.54 1.33
N GLY A 25 10.66 5.47 0.45
CA GLY A 25 11.43 5.77 -0.76
C GLY A 25 11.29 4.76 -1.91
N LEU A 26 10.58 3.64 -1.73
CA LEU A 26 10.40 2.64 -2.80
C LEU A 26 9.62 3.22 -3.98
N TYR A 27 8.52 3.94 -3.71
CA TYR A 27 7.76 4.62 -4.77
C TYR A 27 8.60 5.65 -5.53
N ALA A 28 9.35 6.50 -4.82
CA ALA A 28 10.25 7.49 -5.41
C ALA A 28 11.31 6.85 -6.32
N SER A 29 11.91 5.75 -5.84
CA SER A 29 12.91 4.97 -6.57
C SER A 29 12.34 4.40 -7.87
N LEU A 30 11.13 3.84 -7.82
CA LEU A 30 10.46 3.26 -8.99
C LEU A 30 10.09 4.32 -10.02
N ILE A 31 9.52 5.46 -9.59
CA ILE A 31 9.22 6.58 -10.50
C ILE A 31 10.49 7.09 -11.19
N GLY A 32 11.57 7.27 -10.42
CA GLY A 32 12.86 7.74 -10.94
C GLY A 32 13.54 6.75 -11.91
N SER A 33 13.41 5.44 -11.67
CA SER A 33 14.07 4.41 -12.48
C SER A 33 13.34 4.08 -13.79
N THR A 34 12.01 4.15 -13.79
CA THR A 34 11.19 3.85 -14.97
C THR A 34 10.85 5.10 -15.80
N GLY A 35 11.11 6.30 -15.28
CA GLY A 35 10.75 7.56 -15.95
C GLY A 35 9.24 7.78 -16.04
N LEU A 36 8.47 7.18 -15.12
CA LEU A 36 7.03 7.35 -15.05
C LEU A 36 6.70 8.82 -14.79
N THR A 37 5.70 9.34 -15.53
CA THR A 37 5.19 10.69 -15.32
C THR A 37 3.96 10.61 -14.43
N VAL A 38 3.95 11.40 -13.37
CA VAL A 38 2.78 11.51 -12.49
C VAL A 38 1.74 12.39 -13.18
N ALA A 39 0.50 11.93 -13.23
CA ALA A 39 -0.61 12.71 -13.76
C ALA A 39 -0.78 14.01 -12.97
N SER A 40 -1.15 15.10 -13.64
CA SER A 40 -1.30 16.41 -13.01
C SER A 40 -2.55 16.51 -12.13
N GLU A 41 -3.51 15.60 -12.28
CA GLU A 41 -4.77 15.58 -11.55
C GLU A 41 -4.93 14.24 -10.84
N VAL A 42 -5.53 14.28 -9.66
CA VAL A 42 -5.86 13.07 -8.91
C VAL A 42 -7.14 12.48 -9.48
N THR A 43 -7.06 11.24 -9.95
CA THR A 43 -8.20 10.47 -10.46
C THR A 43 -8.45 9.25 -9.57
N VAL A 44 -9.68 8.74 -9.60
CA VAL A 44 -10.10 7.57 -8.80
C VAL A 44 -10.70 6.54 -9.76
N GLU A 45 -9.84 5.92 -10.54
CA GLU A 45 -10.17 4.76 -11.36
C GLU A 45 -9.92 3.46 -10.58
N CYS A 46 -10.69 2.43 -10.90
CA CYS A 46 -10.48 1.11 -10.35
C CYS A 46 -9.34 0.41 -11.09
N PHE A 47 -8.41 -0.18 -10.34
CA PHE A 47 -7.46 -1.14 -10.91
C PHE A 47 -8.23 -2.35 -11.46
N LEU A 48 -8.16 -2.58 -12.76
CA LEU A 48 -8.97 -3.61 -13.42
C LEU A 48 -8.43 -5.02 -13.12
N ALA A 49 -9.35 -5.97 -12.90
CA ALA A 49 -9.00 -7.35 -12.63
C ALA A 49 -8.24 -8.04 -13.79
N SER A 50 -8.37 -7.56 -15.03
CA SER A 50 -7.55 -8.06 -16.16
C SER A 50 -6.06 -7.85 -15.95
N ASP A 51 -5.69 -6.82 -15.19
CA ASP A 51 -4.31 -6.36 -15.03
C ASP A 51 -3.65 -7.01 -13.79
N SER A 52 -4.44 -7.77 -13.03
CA SER A 52 -4.11 -8.27 -11.70
C SER A 52 -3.32 -9.60 -11.68
N ARG A 53 -3.36 -10.40 -12.75
CA ARG A 53 -2.62 -11.68 -12.82
C ARG A 53 -1.11 -11.56 -12.88
N ASN A 54 -0.61 -10.51 -13.52
CA ASN A 54 0.82 -10.31 -13.76
C ASN A 54 1.31 -8.97 -13.20
N THR A 55 0.59 -8.43 -12.21
CA THR A 55 0.95 -7.17 -11.57
C THR A 55 2.30 -7.30 -10.87
N THR A 56 3.16 -6.32 -11.15
CA THR A 56 4.45 -6.07 -10.51
C THR A 56 4.41 -4.75 -9.73
N LEU A 57 5.43 -4.48 -8.91
CA LEU A 57 5.58 -3.18 -8.26
C LEU A 57 5.60 -2.02 -9.26
N ASP A 58 6.25 -2.18 -10.41
CA ASP A 58 6.25 -1.16 -11.48
C ASP A 58 4.83 -0.88 -12.00
N SER A 59 4.02 -1.93 -12.15
CA SER A 59 2.63 -1.81 -12.62
C SER A 59 1.77 -1.04 -11.61
N VAL A 60 1.96 -1.31 -10.32
CA VAL A 60 1.25 -0.61 -9.24
C VAL A 60 1.73 0.84 -9.12
N ALA A 61 3.04 1.07 -9.24
CA ALA A 61 3.60 2.42 -9.23
C ALA A 61 3.10 3.25 -10.43
N ALA A 62 3.05 2.65 -11.62
CA ALA A 62 2.49 3.28 -12.82
C ALA A 62 1.01 3.60 -12.66
N PHE A 63 0.24 2.71 -12.02
CA PHE A 63 -1.17 2.97 -11.70
C PHE A 63 -1.30 4.16 -10.75
N TYR A 64 -0.63 4.18 -9.60
CA TYR A 64 -0.74 5.32 -8.68
C TYR A 64 -0.23 6.63 -9.29
N ALA A 65 0.82 6.59 -10.12
CA ALA A 65 1.28 7.75 -10.87
C ALA A 65 0.21 8.24 -11.85
N SER A 66 -0.49 7.35 -12.56
CA SER A 66 -1.59 7.72 -13.45
C SER A 66 -2.82 8.26 -12.70
N GLN A 67 -2.98 7.87 -11.43
CA GLN A 67 -3.96 8.43 -10.52
C GLN A 67 -3.52 9.76 -9.88
N GLY A 68 -2.37 10.30 -10.25
CA GLY A 68 -1.87 11.59 -9.74
C GLY A 68 -1.23 11.51 -8.35
N VAL A 69 -0.92 10.30 -7.85
CA VAL A 69 -0.20 10.15 -6.58
C VAL A 69 1.24 10.61 -6.76
N THR A 70 1.57 11.73 -6.11
CA THR A 70 2.92 12.31 -6.15
C THR A 70 3.89 11.55 -5.24
N ILE A 71 5.19 11.77 -5.43
CA ILE A 71 6.23 11.19 -4.57
C ILE A 71 5.99 11.57 -3.10
N LEU A 72 5.68 12.84 -2.83
CA LEU A 72 5.40 13.33 -1.47
C LEU A 72 4.19 12.64 -0.85
N MET A 73 3.11 12.45 -1.61
CA MET A 73 1.93 11.70 -1.13
C MET A 73 2.27 10.25 -0.82
N GLY A 74 3.16 9.63 -1.60
CA GLY A 74 3.65 8.28 -1.33
C GLY A 74 4.51 8.20 -0.07
N GLU A 75 5.33 9.21 0.19
CA GLU A 75 6.12 9.32 1.43
C GLU A 75 5.23 9.54 2.65
N ASP A 76 4.23 10.41 2.55
CA ASP A 76 3.24 10.64 3.62
C ASP A 76 2.46 9.35 3.94
N ALA A 77 2.08 8.58 2.91
CA ALA A 77 1.43 7.29 3.10
C ALA A 77 2.34 6.28 3.82
N ALA A 78 3.65 6.30 3.55
CA ALA A 78 4.63 5.46 4.24
C ALA A 78 4.74 5.81 5.72
N VAL A 79 4.84 7.10 6.03
CA VAL A 79 4.90 7.59 7.41
C VAL A 79 3.61 7.22 8.14
N PHE A 80 2.45 7.48 7.54
CA PHE A 80 1.16 7.12 8.12
C PHE A 80 1.03 5.61 8.39
N ALA A 81 1.45 4.76 7.44
CA ALA A 81 1.43 3.31 7.62
C ALA A 81 2.32 2.87 8.79
N LEU A 82 3.51 3.45 8.92
CA LEU A 82 4.44 3.16 10.01
C LEU A 82 3.89 3.63 11.37
N GLU A 83 3.34 4.84 11.43
CA GLU A 83 2.67 5.37 12.63
C GLU A 83 1.49 4.49 13.04
N TRP A 84 0.69 4.03 12.08
CA TRP A 84 -0.45 3.17 12.35
C TRP A 84 -0.02 1.82 12.92
N ILE A 85 0.98 1.17 12.31
CA ILE A 85 1.53 -0.11 12.78
C ILE A 85 2.11 0.03 14.19
N THR A 86 2.89 1.08 14.45
CA THR A 86 3.52 1.32 15.76
C THR A 86 2.48 1.65 16.84
N ALA A 87 1.48 2.49 16.53
CA ALA A 87 0.38 2.79 17.43
C ALA A 87 -0.49 1.55 17.72
N PHE A 88 -0.71 0.69 16.72
CA PHE A 88 -1.43 -0.57 16.90
C PHE A 88 -0.70 -1.51 17.86
N HIS A 89 0.61 -1.73 17.65
CA HIS A 89 1.43 -2.52 18.56
C HIS A 89 1.48 -1.95 19.98
N SER A 90 1.45 -0.62 20.13
CA SER A 90 1.39 0.02 21.44
C SER A 90 0.04 -0.21 22.14
N ARG A 91 -1.06 -0.40 21.43
CA ARG A 91 -2.36 -0.71 22.04
C ARG A 91 -2.43 -2.15 22.52
N ASP A 92 -1.87 -3.08 21.75
CA ASP A 92 -1.79 -4.49 22.12
C ASP A 92 -0.92 -4.69 23.38
N SER A 93 0.16 -3.92 23.54
CA SER A 93 0.99 -3.99 24.75
C SER A 93 0.29 -3.42 25.98
N ILE A 94 -0.53 -2.37 25.84
CA ILE A 94 -1.33 -1.81 26.93
C ILE A 94 -2.40 -2.82 27.37
N THR A 95 -3.13 -3.43 26.44
CA THR A 95 -4.17 -4.42 26.78
C THR A 95 -3.59 -5.69 27.41
N VAL A 96 -2.40 -6.13 26.99
CA VAL A 96 -1.69 -7.25 27.63
C VAL A 96 -1.24 -6.88 29.05
N ASN A 97 -0.71 -5.67 29.26
CA ASN A 97 -0.26 -5.22 30.58
C ASN A 97 -1.42 -5.02 31.56
N GLU A 98 -2.56 -4.49 31.12
CA GLU A 98 -3.77 -4.37 31.94
C GLU A 98 -4.35 -5.73 32.33
N ALA A 99 -4.35 -6.70 31.40
CA ALA A 99 -4.81 -8.06 31.68
C ALA A 99 -3.94 -8.76 32.73
N HIS A 100 -2.62 -8.54 32.71
CA HIS A 100 -1.71 -9.05 33.74
C HIS A 100 -1.91 -8.34 35.09
N ALA A 101 -2.16 -7.03 35.10
CA ALA A 101 -2.39 -6.27 36.33
C ALA A 101 -3.73 -6.59 37.04
N MET A 102 -4.72 -7.14 36.32
CA MET A 102 -5.99 -7.59 36.91
C MET A 102 -5.95 -9.04 37.44
N GLN A 103 -4.82 -9.74 37.25
CA GLN A 103 -4.65 -11.14 37.63
C GLN A 103 -3.84 -11.35 38.93
N ASP A 104 -3.22 -10.29 39.45
CA ASP A 104 -2.58 -10.19 40.78
C ASP A 104 -3.56 -9.67 41.85
#